data_AF-A0A0B5FUI1-F1
#
_entry.id   AF-A0A0B5FUI1-F1
#
_cell.length_a   1.000
_cell.length_b   1.000
_cell.length_c   1.000
_cell.angle_alpha   90.00
_cell.angle_beta   90.00
_cell.angle_gamma   90.00
#
_symmetry.space_group_name_H-M   'P 1'
#
loop_
_entity.id
_entity.type
_entity.pdbx_description
1 polymer ?
#
loop_
_entity_poly.entity_id
_entity_poly.type
_entity_poly.pdbx_seq_one_letter_code
_entity_poly.pdbx_strand_id
1 'polypeptide(L)' 'MFKRTLAAAALFLLLAACGDSAAKLYETAQFEEMQRNTEHASKLYREILSRYPEAPEARLARERLEALEGK' A
#
# COMPACT_ATOMS: atom_id res chain seq x y z
N MET A 1 -2.94 -22.45 32.79
CA MET A 1 -2.86 -22.79 31.35
C MET A 1 -3.40 -21.68 30.44
N PHE A 2 -4.57 -21.11 30.72
CA PHE A 2 -5.22 -20.03 29.94
C PHE A 2 -4.41 -18.73 29.74
N LYS A 3 -3.55 -18.36 30.69
CA LYS A 3 -2.72 -17.15 30.57
C LYS A 3 -1.59 -17.29 29.54
N ARG A 4 -1.13 -18.52 29.29
CA ARG A 4 -0.05 -18.82 28.32
C ARG A 4 -0.61 -18.87 26.89
N THR A 5 -1.87 -19.26 26.73
CA THR A 5 -2.56 -19.29 25.43
C THR A 5 -2.96 -17.89 24.96
N LEU A 6 -3.34 -16.97 25.88
CA LEU A 6 -3.59 -15.56 25.54
C LEU A 6 -2.33 -14.82 25.08
N ALA A 7 -1.18 -15.11 25.69
CA ALA A 7 0.10 -14.52 25.29
C ALA A 7 0.53 -14.97 23.87
N ALA A 8 0.24 -16.21 23.49
CA ALA A 8 0.52 -16.71 22.14
C ALA A 8 -0.39 -16.05 21.08
N ALA A 9 -1.66 -15.79 21.39
CA ALA A 9 -2.59 -15.13 20.46
C ALA A 9 -2.22 -13.66 20.17
N ALA A 10 -1.69 -12.93 21.17
CA ALA A 10 -1.21 -11.57 21.00
C ALA A 10 0.06 -11.49 20.13
N LEU A 11 0.92 -12.52 20.16
CA LEU A 11 2.13 -12.60 19.35
C LEU A 11 1.81 -12.87 17.86
N PHE A 12 0.74 -13.60 17.56
CA PHE A 12 0.26 -13.81 16.19
C PHE A 12 -0.35 -12.56 15.54
N LEU A 13 -0.95 -11.64 16.32
CA LEU A 13 -1.45 -10.36 15.81
C LEU A 13 -0.33 -9.36 15.47
N LEU A 14 0.83 -9.47 16.13
CA LEU A 14 2.00 -8.61 15.87
C LEU A 14 2.75 -8.97 14.57
N LEU A 15 2.57 -10.18 14.05
CA LEU A 15 3.16 -10.64 12.78
C LEU A 15 2.32 -10.29 11.55
N ALA A 16 1.09 -9.82 11.72
CA ALA A 16 0.18 -9.48 10.62
C ALA A 16 0.52 -8.14 9.94
N ALA A 17 1.42 -7.35 10.52
CA ALA A 17 1.84 -6.06 10.00
C ALA A 17 3.24 -6.14 9.37
N CYS A 18 3.39 -6.94 8.32
CA CYS A 18 4.42 -6.65 7.31
C CYS A 18 3.95 -5.39 6.57
N GLY A 19 4.14 -4.23 7.21
CA GLY A 19 3.52 -2.97 6.82
C GLY A 19 4.12 -2.48 5.51
N ASP A 20 3.37 -2.57 4.42
CA ASP A 20 3.73 -1.84 3.20
C ASP A 20 3.65 -0.35 3.47
N SER A 21 4.79 0.34 3.40
CA SER A 21 4.85 1.80 3.51
C SER A 21 4.28 2.46 2.26
N ALA A 22 3.88 3.74 2.36
CA ALA A 22 3.49 4.54 1.21
C ALA A 22 4.58 4.51 0.12
N ALA A 23 5.85 4.63 0.51
CA ALA A 23 7.02 4.49 -0.37
C ALA A 23 7.04 3.15 -1.14
N LYS A 24 6.90 2.02 -0.43
CA LYS A 24 6.96 0.70 -1.06
C LYS A 24 5.77 0.44 -1.99
N LEU A 25 4.56 0.87 -1.60
CA LEU A 25 3.39 0.82 -2.49
C LEU A 25 3.61 1.68 -3.73
N TYR A 26 4.22 2.86 -3.59
CA TYR A 26 4.49 3.76 -4.71
C TYR A 26 5.52 3.17 -5.67
N GLU A 27 6.62 2.61 -5.16
CA GLU A 27 7.62 1.89 -5.96
C GLU A 27 6.99 0.73 -6.74
N THR A 28 6.11 -0.05 -6.07
CA THR A 28 5.39 -1.15 -6.72
C THR A 28 4.46 -0.64 -7.81
N ALA A 29 3.73 0.45 -7.56
CA ALA A 29 2.84 1.06 -8.55
C ALA A 29 3.61 1.54 -9.79
N GLN A 30 4.78 2.16 -9.60
CA GLN A 30 5.67 2.60 -10.68
C GLN A 30 6.23 1.41 -11.48
N PHE A 31 6.59 0.33 -10.80
CA PHE A 31 7.03 -0.90 -11.46
C PHE A 31 5.92 -1.49 -12.35
N GLU A 32 4.70 -1.62 -11.83
CA GLU A 32 3.54 -2.12 -12.59
C GLU A 32 3.21 -1.22 -13.78
N GLU A 33 3.28 0.10 -13.59
CA GLU A 33 3.07 1.06 -14.67
C GLU A 33 4.11 0.89 -15.79
N MET A 34 5.39 0.72 -15.43
CA MET A 34 6.47 0.43 -16.38
C MET A 34 6.24 -0.89 -17.14
N GLN A 35 5.66 -1.89 -16.48
CA GLN A 35 5.26 -3.16 -17.12
C GLN A 35 3.97 -3.05 -17.96
N ARG A 36 3.40 -1.84 -18.09
CA ARG A 36 2.11 -1.57 -18.76
C ARG A 36 0.90 -2.22 -18.07
N ASN A 37 1.04 -2.67 -16.83
CA ASN A 37 -0.07 -3.11 -15.97
C ASN A 37 -0.76 -1.90 -15.32
N THR A 38 -1.29 -1.00 -16.14
CA THR A 38 -1.86 0.27 -15.66
C THR A 38 -3.05 0.08 -14.72
N GLU A 39 -3.84 -0.99 -14.89
CA GLU A 39 -4.93 -1.31 -13.96
C GLU A 39 -4.41 -1.57 -12.53
N HIS A 40 -3.32 -2.34 -12.40
CA HIS A 40 -2.75 -2.66 -11.09
C HIS A 40 -2.05 -1.44 -10.49
N ALA A 41 -1.30 -0.68 -11.31
CA ALA A 41 -0.70 0.58 -10.89
C ALA A 41 -1.76 1.56 -10.33
N SER A 42 -2.89 1.74 -11.01
CA SER A 42 -3.98 2.61 -10.53
C SER A 42 -4.61 2.12 -9.22
N LYS A 43 -4.73 0.79 -9.02
CA LYS A 43 -5.20 0.23 -7.74
C LYS A 43 -4.24 0.59 -6.59
N LEU A 44 -2.94 0.41 -6.81
CA LEU A 44 -1.91 0.73 -5.82
C LEU A 44 -1.84 2.24 -5.52
N TYR A 45 -1.94 3.10 -6.54
CA TYR A 45 -2.01 4.56 -6.32
C TYR A 45 -3.24 4.95 -5.49
N ARG A 46 -4.42 4.38 -5.76
CA ARG A 46 -5.62 4.62 -4.92
C ARG A 46 -5.45 4.10 -3.50
N GLU A 47 -4.75 2.98 -3.31
CA GLU A 47 -4.45 2.46 -1.98
C GLU A 47 -3.57 3.41 -1.17
N ILE A 48 -2.55 4.01 -1.79
CA ILE A 48 -1.72 5.04 -1.14
C ILE A 48 -2.57 6.23 -0.70
N LEU A 49 -3.47 6.73 -1.57
CA LEU A 49 -4.36 7.84 -1.24
C LEU A 49 -5.33 7.53 -0.10
N SER A 50 -5.76 6.27 0.02
CA SER A 50 -6.69 5.81 1.05
C SER A 50 -5.99 5.57 2.39
N ARG A 51 -4.86 4.87 2.39
CA ARG A 51 -4.16 4.43 3.61
C ARG A 51 -3.17 5.45 4.15
N TYR A 52 -2.61 6.27 3.27
CA TYR A 52 -1.51 7.19 3.59
C TYR A 52 -1.76 8.61 3.04
N PRO A 53 -2.92 9.24 3.31
CA PRO A 53 -3.33 10.50 2.67
C PRO A 53 -2.35 11.67 2.89
N GLU A 54 -1.63 11.68 4.01
CA GLU A 54 -0.67 12.73 4.38
C GLU A 54 0.79 12.39 4.00
N ALA A 55 1.05 11.22 3.42
CA ALA A 55 2.39 10.83 3.04
C ALA A 55 2.86 11.60 1.78
N PRO A 56 4.16 11.89 1.62
CA PRO A 56 4.69 12.53 0.42
C PRO A 56 4.29 11.83 -0.88
N GLU A 57 4.18 10.49 -0.85
CA GLU A 57 3.79 9.65 -1.98
C GLU A 57 2.32 9.81 -2.37
N ALA A 58 1.43 10.27 -1.48
CA ALA A 58 0.03 10.48 -1.81
C ALA A 58 -0.14 11.56 -2.88
N ARG A 59 0.63 12.66 -2.80
CA ARG A 59 0.61 13.68 -3.85
C ARG A 59 1.06 13.11 -5.20
N LEU A 60 2.16 12.36 -5.20
CA LEU A 60 2.70 11.74 -6.41
C LEU A 60 1.73 10.70 -6.99
N ALA A 61 1.13 9.86 -6.14
CA ALA A 61 0.15 8.86 -6.54
C ALA A 61 -1.07 9.49 -7.21
N ARG A 62 -1.54 10.65 -6.71
CA ARG A 62 -2.63 11.41 -7.33
C ARG A 62 -2.26 11.88 -8.74
N GLU A 63 -1.10 12.51 -8.90
CA GLU A 63 -0.61 13.01 -10.19
C GLU A 63 -0.49 11.89 -11.22
N ARG A 64 0.00 10.71 -10.80
CA ARG A 64 0.09 9.53 -11.68
C ARG A 64 -1.29 8.96 -12.03
N LEU A 65 -2.20 8.87 -11.07
CA LEU A 65 -3.53 8.35 -11.30
C LEU A 65 -4.30 9.22 -12.31
N GLU A 66 -4.24 10.55 -12.17
CA GLU A 66 -4.82 11.49 -13.13
C GLU A 66 -4.23 11.33 -14.54
N ALA A 67 -2.91 11.13 -14.65
CA ALA A 67 -2.24 10.92 -15.93
C ALA A 67 -2.58 9.56 -16.60
N LEU A 68 -3.02 8.57 -15.83
CA LEU A 68 -3.45 7.26 -16.32
C LEU A 68 -4.93 7.26 -16.73
N GLU A 69 -5.79 7.95 -15.98
CA GLU A 69 -7.24 8.00 -16.22
C GLU A 69 -7.66 9.08 -17.23
N GLY A 70 -6.80 10.08 -17.48
CA GLY A 70 -7.01 11.12 -18.49
C GLY A 70 -6.56 10.75 -19.92
N LYS A 71 -6.17 9.49 -20.17
CA LYS A 71 -5.81 8.96 -21.49
C LYS A 71 -6.94 8.13 -22.08
#